data_AF-A0A396IDU7-F1
#
_entry.id   AF-A0A396IDU7-F1
#
_cell.length_a   1.000
_cell.length_b   1.000
_cell.length_c   1.000
_cell.angle_alpha   90.00
_cell.angle_beta   90.00
_cell.angle_gamma   90.00
#
_symmetry.space_group_name_H-M   'P 1'
#
loop_
_entity.id
_entity.type
_entity.pdbx_description
1 polymer ?
#
loop_
_entity_poly.entity_id
_entity_poly.type
_entity_poly.pdbx_seq_one_letter_code
_entity_poly.pdbx_strand_id
1 'polypeptide(L)'
;MPIQHYSYKCSHHLIFCRDFRTLVDSGDHSGSQLRYDPSTNQTTVLLSNLAVPTGVAISRDGSFALVSEFLTFKVWKVWLKGPRANSSELFMLLAGRPNNIKRNSRGQFWISVNSFLGRLQDVRLCLQESE
;
A
#
# COMPACT_ATOMS: atom_id res chain seq x y z
N MET A 1 20.26 14.31 -4.77
CA MET A 1 18.88 13.81 -5.00
C MET A 1 18.06 14.18 -3.77
N PRO A 2 17.01 15.02 -3.87
CA PRO A 2 16.19 15.34 -2.71
C PRO A 2 15.47 14.07 -2.22
N ILE A 3 15.45 13.87 -0.91
CA ILE A 3 14.80 12.74 -0.25
C ILE A 3 13.29 12.95 -0.38
N GLN A 4 12.62 12.17 -1.22
CA GLN A 4 11.16 12.17 -1.30
C GLN A 4 10.60 11.32 -0.15
N HIS A 5 9.74 11.91 0.68
CA HIS A 5 9.06 11.20 1.76
C HIS A 5 7.73 10.64 1.24
N TYR A 6 7.47 9.37 1.52
CA TYR A 6 6.23 8.69 1.17
C TYR A 6 5.50 8.37 2.47
N SER A 7 4.24 8.77 2.55
CA SER A 7 3.38 8.59 3.72
C SER A 7 1.99 8.17 3.27
N TYR A 8 1.22 7.57 4.16
CA TYR A 8 -0.17 7.23 3.91
C TYR A 8 -1.09 8.04 4.82
N LYS A 9 -2.28 8.35 4.32
CA LYS A 9 -3.32 9.05 5.07
C LYS A 9 -4.62 8.28 4.95
N CYS A 10 -5.31 8.09 6.07
CA CYS A 10 -6.73 7.75 6.11
C CYS A 10 -7.49 9.00 6.55
N SER A 11 -8.62 9.29 5.92
CA SER A 11 -9.43 10.45 6.28
C SER A 11 -10.12 10.19 7.62
N HIS A 12 -9.61 10.80 8.70
CA HIS A 12 -10.30 11.58 9.75
C HIS A 12 -9.23 12.08 10.75
N HIS A 13 -9.37 13.33 11.18
CA HIS A 13 -8.41 14.10 11.97
C HIS A 13 -7.89 13.38 13.23
N LEU A 14 -6.59 13.54 13.48
CA LEU A 14 -5.84 13.13 14.67
C LEU A 14 -5.66 11.62 14.85
N ILE A 15 -4.39 11.22 14.96
CA ILE A 15 -3.94 9.89 15.36
C ILE A 15 -4.31 9.72 16.85
N PHE A 16 -5.59 9.54 17.13
CA PHE A 16 -6.02 8.73 18.25
C PHE A 16 -6.45 7.42 17.60
N CYS A 17 -5.81 6.31 18.01
CA CYS A 17 -6.02 4.99 17.45
C CYS A 17 -7.50 4.76 17.10
N ARG A 18 -7.88 4.82 15.81
CA ARG A 18 -9.08 4.10 15.39
C ARG A 18 -8.85 2.66 15.83
N ASP A 19 -9.83 2.07 16.49
CA ASP A 19 -9.77 0.66 16.79
C ASP A 19 -9.55 -0.07 15.46
N PHE A 20 -8.41 -0.75 15.35
CA PHE A 20 -8.05 -1.51 14.16
C PHE A 20 -9.16 -2.50 13.81
N ARG A 21 -9.88 -2.99 14.83
CA ARG A 21 -11.09 -3.79 14.70
C ARG A 21 -12.15 -3.08 13.86
N THR A 22 -12.44 -1.81 14.16
CA THR A 22 -13.43 -1.02 13.42
C THR A 22 -13.06 -0.86 11.95
N LEU A 23 -11.79 -0.61 11.64
CA LEU A 23 -11.32 -0.48 10.24
C LEU A 23 -11.48 -1.78 9.45
N VAL A 24 -11.20 -2.92 10.12
CA VAL A 24 -11.37 -4.26 9.54
C VAL A 24 -12.84 -4.56 9.33
N ASP A 25 -13.66 -4.38 10.37
CA ASP A 25 -15.08 -4.73 10.37
C ASP A 25 -15.88 -3.85 9.39
N SER A 26 -15.47 -2.59 9.19
CA SER A 26 -16.12 -1.69 8.22
C SER A 26 -15.65 -1.85 6.78
N GLY A 27 -14.55 -2.60 6.54
CA GLY A 27 -13.90 -2.63 5.23
C GLY A 27 -13.47 -1.24 4.75
N ASP A 28 -12.80 -0.45 5.59
CA ASP A 28 -12.46 0.95 5.24
C ASP A 28 -11.49 1.00 4.04
N HIS A 29 -11.92 1.66 2.96
CA HIS A 29 -11.14 1.93 1.74
C HIS A 29 -10.71 3.40 1.62
N SER A 30 -10.73 4.18 2.71
CA SER A 30 -10.44 5.62 2.65
C SER A 30 -8.94 5.94 2.55
N GLY A 31 -8.09 4.91 2.55
CA GLY A 31 -6.64 5.05 2.55
C GLY A 31 -6.09 5.59 1.24
N SER A 32 -5.02 6.38 1.33
CA SER A 32 -4.29 6.91 0.18
C SER A 32 -2.78 6.89 0.41
N GLN A 33 -2.02 6.62 -0.66
CA GLN A 33 -0.57 6.79 -0.71
C GLN A 33 -0.21 8.16 -1.27
N LEU A 34 0.70 8.82 -0.57
CA LEU A 34 1.10 10.20 -0.86
C LEU A 34 2.59 10.26 -1.19
N ARG A 35 2.94 11.13 -2.13
CA ARG A 35 4.29 11.61 -2.38
C ARG A 35 4.42 13.01 -1.81
N TYR A 36 5.44 13.26 -1.02
CA TYR A 36 5.82 14.59 -0.61
C TYR A 36 7.15 15.01 -1.24
N ASP A 37 7.15 16.19 -1.87
CA ASP A 37 8.33 16.84 -2.41
C ASP A 37 8.78 17.99 -1.49
N PRO A 38 9.89 17.83 -0.74
CA PRO A 38 10.35 18.86 0.18
C PRO A 38 10.90 20.10 -0.52
N SER A 39 11.25 20.02 -1.81
CA SER A 39 11.77 21.18 -2.55
C SER A 39 10.67 22.17 -2.94
N THR A 40 9.45 21.66 -3.13
CA THR A 40 8.27 22.45 -3.53
C THR A 40 7.22 22.54 -2.43
N ASN A 41 7.40 21.82 -1.32
CA ASN A 41 6.41 21.64 -0.26
C ASN A 41 5.06 21.07 -0.75
N GLN A 42 5.06 20.37 -1.88
CA GLN A 42 3.85 19.80 -2.46
C GLN A 42 3.62 18.36 -2.04
N THR A 43 2.36 18.03 -1.78
CA THR A 43 1.90 16.66 -1.56
C THR A 43 1.02 16.23 -2.73
N THR A 44 1.32 15.08 -3.32
CA THR A 44 0.55 14.48 -4.42
C THR A 44 -0.02 13.14 -3.98
N VAL A 45 -1.30 12.88 -4.27
CA VAL A 45 -1.88 11.54 -4.12
C VAL A 45 -1.40 10.67 -5.28
N LEU A 46 -0.74 9.54 -4.98
CA LEU A 46 -0.28 8.58 -5.98
C LEU A 46 -1.28 7.46 -6.24
N LEU A 47 -1.99 7.05 -5.18
CA LEU A 47 -2.98 5.99 -5.22
C LEU A 47 -3.99 6.25 -4.11
N SER A 48 -5.28 6.17 -4.42
CA SER A 48 -6.39 6.38 -3.48
C SER A 48 -7.28 5.15 -3.42
N ASN A 49 -8.29 5.18 -2.55
CA ASN A 49 -9.27 4.11 -2.37
C ASN A 49 -8.65 2.78 -1.89
N LEU A 50 -7.60 2.87 -1.07
CA LEU A 50 -6.87 1.71 -0.56
C LEU A 50 -7.45 1.23 0.78
N ALA A 51 -7.61 -0.07 0.89
CA ALA A 51 -8.04 -0.78 2.08
C ALA A 51 -6.89 -0.93 3.08
N VAL A 52 -6.77 0.04 3.97
CA VAL A 52 -5.72 0.07 5.01
C VAL A 52 -4.32 -0.10 4.39
N PRO A 53 -3.81 0.90 3.65
CA PRO A 53 -2.45 0.86 3.11
C PRO A 53 -1.44 0.95 4.26
N THR A 54 -0.50 0.00 4.31
CA THR A 54 0.38 -0.19 5.48
C THR A 54 1.85 0.05 5.22
N GLY A 55 2.34 -0.28 4.02
CA GLY A 55 3.75 -0.33 3.70
C GLY A 55 4.03 0.26 2.32
N VAL A 56 5.19 0.90 2.19
CA VAL A 56 5.69 1.45 0.93
C VAL A 56 7.19 1.25 0.81
N ALA A 57 7.66 0.85 -0.36
CA ALA A 57 9.09 0.76 -0.65
C ALA A 57 9.39 1.16 -2.10
N ILE A 58 10.37 2.04 -2.28
CA ILE A 58 10.78 2.52 -3.60
C ILE A 58 11.86 1.60 -4.16
N SER A 59 11.77 1.30 -5.46
CA SER A 59 12.82 0.68 -6.27
C SER A 59 14.17 1.40 -6.16
N ARG A 60 15.26 0.69 -6.50
CA ARG A 60 16.62 1.22 -6.37
C ARG A 60 16.89 2.44 -7.27
N ASP A 61 16.31 2.46 -8.47
CA ASP A 61 16.44 3.53 -9.46
C ASP A 61 15.33 4.61 -9.32
N GLY A 62 14.39 4.41 -8.39
CA GLY A 62 13.24 5.28 -8.21
C GLY A 62 12.25 5.26 -9.36
N SER A 63 12.23 4.19 -10.18
CA SER A 63 11.31 4.06 -11.31
C SER A 63 9.89 3.68 -10.87
N PHE A 64 9.76 2.91 -9.79
CA PHE A 64 8.48 2.51 -9.19
C PHE A 64 8.54 2.41 -7.66
N ALA A 65 7.36 2.38 -7.03
CA ALA A 65 7.17 2.02 -5.63
C ALA A 65 6.24 0.81 -5.50
N LEU A 66 6.46 -0.03 -4.49
CA LEU A 66 5.52 -1.06 -4.07
C LEU A 66 4.73 -0.57 -2.86
N VAL A 67 3.43 -0.86 -2.83
CA VAL A 67 2.50 -0.48 -1.76
C VAL A 67 1.72 -1.71 -1.31
N SER A 68 1.68 -1.99 -0.02
CA SER A 68 0.85 -3.06 0.55
C SER A 68 -0.53 -2.56 0.96
N GLU A 69 -1.57 -3.31 0.60
CA GLU A 69 -2.96 -3.07 0.97
C GLU A 69 -3.44 -4.21 1.87
N PHE A 70 -3.66 -3.91 3.15
CA PHE A 70 -3.75 -4.92 4.20
C PHE A 70 -5.04 -5.76 4.10
N LEU A 71 -6.19 -5.14 3.88
CA LEU A 71 -7.49 -5.85 3.90
C LEU A 71 -7.76 -6.66 2.62
N THR A 72 -7.16 -6.27 1.48
CA THR A 72 -7.40 -6.92 0.18
C THR A 72 -6.30 -7.91 -0.23
N PHE A 73 -5.28 -8.10 0.61
CA PHE A 73 -4.16 -9.02 0.34
C PHE A 73 -3.30 -8.64 -0.88
N LYS A 74 -3.42 -7.39 -1.35
CA LYS A 74 -2.77 -6.91 -2.57
C LYS A 74 -1.46 -6.19 -2.28
N VAL A 75 -0.53 -6.34 -3.21
CA VAL A 75 0.60 -5.43 -3.36
C VAL A 75 0.45 -4.73 -4.70
N TRP A 76 0.44 -3.40 -4.67
CA TRP A 76 0.37 -2.55 -5.84
C TRP A 76 1.77 -2.12 -6.26
N LYS A 77 2.00 -2.01 -7.57
CA LYS A 77 3.16 -1.34 -8.14
C LYS A 77 2.71 -0.01 -8.73
N VAL A 78 3.31 1.08 -8.24
CA VAL A 78 3.06 2.44 -8.69
C VAL A 78 4.26 2.93 -9.49
N TRP A 79 4.05 3.29 -10.75
CA TRP A 79 5.10 3.79 -11.63
C TRP A 79 5.36 5.28 -11.36
N LEU A 80 6.60 5.61 -11.04
CA LEU A 80 7.03 6.97 -10.68
C LEU A 80 7.72 7.69 -11.85
N LYS A 81 8.29 6.92 -12.78
CA LYS A 81 9.03 7.43 -13.95
C LYS A 81 8.70 6.60 -15.19
N GLY A 82 9.10 7.13 -16.35
CA GLY A 82 8.98 6.47 -17.64
C GLY A 82 7.60 6.59 -18.28
N PRO A 83 7.32 5.85 -19.36
CA PRO A 83 6.08 5.97 -20.15
C PRO A 83 4.81 5.66 -19.35
N ARG A 84 4.94 4.92 -18.25
CA ARG A 84 3.85 4.55 -17.34
C ARG A 84 3.76 5.43 -16.10
N ALA A 85 4.53 6.52 -16.01
CA ALA A 85 4.53 7.37 -14.81
C ALA A 85 3.11 7.80 -14.40
N ASN A 86 2.86 7.80 -13.09
CA ASN A 86 1.56 8.07 -12.47
C ASN A 86 0.47 7.03 -12.74
N SER A 87 0.82 5.84 -13.26
CA SER A 87 -0.07 4.69 -13.29
C SER A 87 0.27 3.68 -12.18
N SER A 88 -0.66 2.76 -11.94
CA SER A 88 -0.46 1.65 -11.03
C SER A 88 -1.01 0.36 -11.60
N GLU A 89 -0.46 -0.76 -11.14
CA GLU A 89 -0.89 -2.11 -11.52
C GLU A 89 -0.80 -3.04 -10.31
N LEU A 90 -1.61 -4.10 -10.30
CA LEU A 90 -1.48 -5.17 -9.33
C LEU A 90 -0.14 -5.86 -9.54
N PHE A 91 0.70 -5.90 -8.51
CA PHE A 91 2.00 -6.57 -8.56
C PHE A 91 1.90 -8.03 -8.18
N MET A 92 1.24 -8.31 -7.04
CA MET A 92 0.97 -9.68 -6.59
C MET A 92 -0.15 -9.72 -5.53
N LEU A 93 -0.75 -10.89 -5.41
CA LEU A 93 -1.61 -11.27 -4.29
C LEU A 93 -0.79 -12.12 -3.31
N LEU A 94 -1.06 -11.98 -2.02
CA LEU A 94 -0.36 -12.72 -0.97
C LEU A 94 -1.30 -13.63 -0.19
N ALA A 95 -0.81 -14.81 0.18
CA ALA A 95 -1.47 -15.68 1.13
C ALA A 95 -1.28 -15.12 2.55
N GLY A 96 -2.11 -14.13 2.91
CA GLY A 96 -2.07 -13.42 4.18
C GLY A 96 -2.06 -11.90 4.00
N ARG A 97 -2.24 -11.16 5.11
CA ARG A 97 -2.41 -9.70 5.06
C ARG A 97 -1.05 -8.99 5.03
N PRO A 98 -0.71 -8.31 3.93
CA PRO A 98 0.59 -7.66 3.81
C PRO A 98 0.65 -6.40 4.68
N ASN A 99 1.81 -6.22 5.31
CA ASN A 99 2.14 -5.03 6.08
C ASN A 99 3.44 -4.42 5.51
N ASN A 100 4.29 -3.82 6.34
CA ASN A 100 5.50 -3.12 5.94
C ASN A 100 6.34 -3.84 4.86
N ILE A 101 6.73 -3.06 3.85
CA ILE A 101 7.65 -3.45 2.77
C ILE A 101 8.99 -2.72 2.99
N LYS A 102 10.10 -3.44 2.86
CA LYS A 102 11.46 -2.89 2.95
C LYS A 102 12.32 -3.35 1.78
N ARG A 103 13.04 -2.43 1.16
CA ARG A 103 14.02 -2.74 0.12
C ARG A 103 15.41 -2.97 0.74
N ASN A 104 16.11 -4.02 0.34
CA ASN A 104 17.51 -4.26 0.72
C ASN A 104 18.50 -3.53 -0.22
N SER A 105 19.79 -3.56 0.13
CA SER A 105 20.87 -2.94 -0.67
C SER A 105 21.00 -3.51 -2.08
N ARG A 106 20.63 -4.78 -2.28
CA ARG A 106 20.62 -5.46 -3.58
C ARG A 106 19.43 -5.08 -4.47
N GLY A 107 18.43 -4.37 -3.93
CA GLY A 107 17.23 -3.96 -4.65
C GLY A 107 16.06 -4.95 -4.55
N GLN A 108 16.17 -5.99 -3.72
CA GLN A 108 15.09 -6.93 -3.43
C GLN A 108 14.18 -6.37 -2.34
N PHE A 109 12.95 -6.88 -2.26
CA PHE A 109 11.96 -6.43 -1.28
C PHE A 109 11.63 -7.54 -0.28
N TRP A 110 11.54 -7.16 0.98
CA TRP A 110 11.01 -7.96 2.08
C TRP A 110 9.66 -7.39 2.48
N ILE A 111 8.68 -8.27 2.68
CA ILE A 111 7.35 -7.87 3.13
C ILE A 111 6.96 -8.73 4.32
N SER A 112 6.49 -8.09 5.38
CA SER A 112 5.88 -8.81 6.50
C SER A 112 4.45 -9.20 6.13
N VAL A 113 4.11 -10.47 6.30
CA VAL A 113 2.77 -11.01 6.02
C VAL A 113 2.19 -11.55 7.32
N ASN A 114 1.01 -11.04 7.70
CA ASN A 114 0.29 -11.53 8.87
C ASN A 114 -0.62 -12.68 8.44
N SER A 115 -0.36 -13.87 8.98
CA SER A 115 -1.01 -15.12 8.58
C SER A 115 -2.41 -15.32 9.16
N PHE A 116 -2.96 -14.39 9.96
CA PHE A 116 -4.27 -14.64 10.57
C PHE A 116 -5.07 -13.41 10.99
N LEU A 117 -6.33 -13.39 10.54
CA LEU A 117 -7.55 -12.89 11.20
C LEU A 117 -8.73 -13.39 10.32
N GLY A 118 -9.11 -14.67 10.43
CA GLY A 118 -10.25 -15.26 9.68
C GLY A 118 -9.90 -16.52 8.85
N ARG A 119 -10.84 -17.47 8.71
CA ARG A 119 -10.64 -18.83 8.15
C ARG A 119 -10.12 -18.83 6.70
N LEU A 120 -9.49 -19.94 6.29
CA LEU A 120 -9.12 -20.29 4.90
C LEU A 120 -10.25 -20.13 3.84
N GLN A 121 -11.48 -19.85 4.26
CA GLN A 121 -12.63 -19.59 3.38
C GLN A 121 -12.59 -18.19 2.73
N ASP A 122 -11.91 -17.20 3.33
CA ASP A 122 -11.89 -15.81 2.81
C ASP A 122 -11.06 -15.65 1.53
N VAL A 123 -10.05 -16.49 1.31
CA VAL A 123 -9.27 -16.50 0.05
C VAL A 123 -10.14 -16.96 -1.13
N ARG A 124 -11.14 -17.81 -0.88
CA ARG A 124 -12.05 -18.31 -1.91
C ARG A 124 -13.09 -17.26 -2.32
N LEU A 125 -13.57 -16.44 -1.38
CA LEU A 125 -14.50 -15.34 -1.65
C LEU A 125 -13.86 -14.25 -2.53
N CYS A 126 -12.60 -13.90 -2.27
CA CYS A 126 -11.87 -12.91 -3.08
C CYS A 126 -11.59 -13.36 -4.53
N LEU A 127 -11.56 -14.67 -4.80
CA LEU A 127 -11.43 -15.23 -6.16
C LEU A 127 -12.78 -15.39 -6.87
N GLN A 128 -13.90 -15.25 -6.17
CA GLN A 128 -15.24 -15.36 -6.75
C GLN A 128 -15.85 -14.00 -7.15
N GLU A 129 -15.31 -12.87 -6.66
CA GLU A 129 -15.74 -11.52 -7.08
C GLU A 129 -15.01 -11.00 -8.33
N SER A 130 -14.20 -11.84 -8.98
CA SER A 130 -13.47 -11.50 -10.22
C SER A 130 -14.07 -12.11 -11.50
N GLU A 131 -15.33 -12.54 -11.47
CA GLU A 131 -16.12 -12.94 -12.65
C GLU A 131 -17.26 -11.96 -12.92
#